data_AF-A0A4S8MHL2-F1
#
_entry.id   AF-A0A4S8MHL2-F1
#
_cell.length_a   1.000
_cell.length_b   1.000
_cell.length_c   1.000
_cell.angle_alpha   90.00
_cell.angle_beta   90.00
_cell.angle_gamma   90.00
#
_symmetry.space_group_name_H-M   'P 1'
#
loop_
_entity.id
_entity.type
_entity.pdbx_description
1 polymer ?
#
loop_
_entity_poly.entity_id
_entity_poly.type
_entity_poly.pdbx_seq_one_letter_code
_entity_poly.pdbx_strand_id
1 'polypeptide(L)'
;MNGILKSFTLSALLTLLLLSQFVSALTNAERFARGLPPNPPVRRGSRVARLVSVPSSVPISTCTEITLTGLTIGANCPNKVVSASINDVVKNVRGQLKCQQNGGAIAGGCSGCSLSETSLTCNCLDSTASVTTTHIDINSCLLSLILGGQLLR
;
A
#
# COMPACT_ATOMS: atom_id res chain seq x y z
N MET A 1 63.39 -14.25 36.15
CA MET A 1 63.35 -14.12 34.68
C MET A 1 62.64 -15.34 34.11
N ASN A 2 61.31 -15.35 33.97
CA ASN A 2 60.54 -16.52 33.48
C ASN A 2 59.18 -16.13 32.85
N GLY A 3 59.04 -14.91 32.35
CA GLY A 3 57.74 -14.35 31.96
C GLY A 3 57.50 -14.12 30.45
N ILE A 4 58.53 -14.25 29.60
CA ILE A 4 58.46 -13.73 28.23
C ILE A 4 58.31 -14.86 27.19
N LEU A 5 58.65 -16.10 27.52
CA LEU A 5 58.60 -17.21 26.56
C LEU A 5 57.21 -17.84 26.35
N LYS A 6 56.23 -17.54 27.21
CA LYS A 6 54.86 -18.13 27.13
C LYS A 6 53.90 -17.36 26.21
N SER A 7 54.22 -16.13 25.81
CA SER A 7 53.32 -15.31 25.00
C SER A 7 53.40 -15.57 23.50
N PHE A 8 54.48 -16.16 22.99
CA PHE A 8 54.66 -16.33 21.54
C PHE A 8 53.94 -17.54 20.94
N THR A 9 53.69 -18.61 21.71
CA THR A 9 53.03 -19.82 21.18
C THR A 9 51.50 -19.69 21.13
N LEU A 10 50.90 -18.80 21.91
CA LEU A 10 49.44 -18.58 21.91
C LEU A 10 48.97 -17.76 20.70
N SER A 11 49.81 -16.89 20.15
CA SER A 11 49.45 -16.03 19.01
C SER A 11 49.30 -16.83 17.70
N ALA A 12 50.15 -17.84 17.47
CA ALA A 12 50.11 -18.66 16.26
C ALA A 12 48.92 -19.64 16.22
N LEU A 13 48.43 -20.10 17.38
CA LEU A 13 47.26 -20.98 17.45
C LEU A 13 45.94 -20.21 17.23
N LEU A 14 45.90 -18.95 17.65
CA LEU A 14 44.71 -18.11 17.50
C LEU A 14 44.48 -17.68 16.03
N THR A 15 45.53 -17.54 15.22
CA THR A 15 45.40 -17.18 13.81
C THR A 15 44.95 -18.35 12.92
N LEU A 16 45.24 -19.61 13.27
CA LEU A 16 44.76 -20.77 12.50
C LEU A 16 43.26 -21.06 12.72
N LEU A 17 42.69 -20.74 13.89
CA LEU A 17 41.25 -20.98 14.15
C LEU A 17 40.33 -20.01 13.37
N LEU A 18 40.81 -18.83 12.99
CA LEU A 18 39.99 -17.79 12.35
C LEU A 18 39.77 -17.99 10.84
N LEU A 19 40.45 -18.95 10.20
CA LEU A 19 40.29 -19.24 8.76
C LEU A 19 39.24 -20.32 8.45
N SER A 20 38.59 -20.90 9.47
CA SER A 20 37.75 -22.08 9.31
C SER A 20 36.25 -21.81 9.03
N GLN A 21 35.81 -20.55 8.91
CA GLN A 21 34.35 -20.27 8.93
C GLN A 21 33.75 -19.62 7.69
N PHE A 22 34.50 -19.48 6.59
CA PHE A 22 33.89 -19.11 5.31
C PHE A 22 33.44 -20.34 4.55
N VAL A 23 32.35 -20.96 5.02
CA VAL A 23 31.48 -21.73 4.14
C VAL A 23 30.82 -20.71 3.19
N SER A 24 31.54 -20.35 2.13
CA SER A 24 30.94 -19.64 1.00
C SER A 24 29.83 -20.53 0.48
N ALA A 25 28.58 -20.15 0.75
CA ALA A 25 27.43 -20.86 0.22
C ALA A 25 27.56 -20.88 -1.31
N LEU A 26 27.77 -22.07 -1.90
CA LEU A 26 27.85 -22.23 -3.36
C LEU A 26 26.64 -21.56 -4.00
N THR A 27 26.89 -20.71 -4.98
CA THR A 27 25.85 -20.08 -5.76
C THR A 27 25.12 -21.13 -6.61
N ASN A 28 23.89 -20.83 -7.04
CA ASN A 28 23.13 -21.73 -7.92
C ASN A 28 23.83 -21.97 -9.26
N ALA A 29 24.62 -21.00 -9.74
CA ALA A 29 25.45 -21.16 -10.94
C ALA A 29 26.54 -22.22 -10.74
N GLU A 30 27.24 -22.19 -9.60
CA GLU A 30 28.28 -23.18 -9.26
C GLU A 30 27.69 -24.57 -9.00
N ARG A 31 26.47 -24.66 -8.44
CA ARG A 31 25.77 -25.94 -8.28
C ARG A 31 25.37 -26.56 -9.62
N PHE A 32 24.86 -25.75 -10.55
CA PHE A 32 24.51 -26.20 -11.90
C PHE A 32 25.73 -26.73 -12.66
N ALA A 33 26.86 -26.03 -12.58
CA ALA A 33 28.12 -26.48 -13.17
C ALA A 33 28.62 -27.82 -12.59
N ARG A 34 28.17 -28.20 -11.39
CA ARG A 34 28.51 -29.46 -10.71
C ARG A 34 27.41 -30.51 -10.81
N GLY A 35 26.36 -30.29 -11.62
CA GLY A 35 25.22 -31.21 -11.75
C GLY A 35 24.39 -31.37 -10.47
N LEU A 36 24.55 -30.47 -9.50
CA LEU A 36 23.78 -30.46 -8.28
C LEU A 36 22.49 -29.65 -8.48
N PRO A 37 21.38 -30.04 -7.84
CA PRO A 37 20.15 -29.27 -7.91
C PRO A 37 20.35 -27.87 -7.32
N PRO A 38 19.72 -26.82 -7.88
CA PRO A 38 19.83 -25.47 -7.37
C PRO A 38 19.25 -25.39 -5.95
N ASN A 39 19.82 -24.54 -5.10
CA ASN A 39 19.18 -24.17 -3.85
C ASN A 39 17.91 -23.38 -4.16
N PRO A 40 16.83 -23.56 -3.37
CA PRO A 40 15.63 -22.75 -3.51
C PRO A 40 15.97 -21.26 -3.37
N PRO A 41 15.26 -20.37 -4.07
CA PRO A 41 15.49 -18.94 -3.96
C PRO A 41 15.31 -18.51 -2.50
N VAL A 42 16.37 -17.97 -1.90
CA VAL A 42 16.30 -17.40 -0.55
C VAL A 42 15.36 -16.19 -0.61
N ARG A 43 14.16 -16.34 -0.05
CA ARG A 43 13.21 -15.24 0.14
C ARG A 43 13.85 -14.23 1.10
N ARG A 44 14.52 -13.22 0.55
CA ARG A 44 14.95 -12.03 1.28
C ARG A 44 13.69 -11.44 1.94
N GLY A 45 13.67 -11.49 3.27
CA GLY A 45 12.45 -11.37 4.07
C GLY A 45 11.57 -10.18 3.69
N SER A 46 10.37 -10.46 3.17
CA SER A 46 9.22 -9.71 3.64
C SER A 46 9.01 -10.15 5.07
N ARG A 47 9.20 -9.23 6.02
CA ARG A 47 8.73 -9.42 7.38
C ARG A 47 7.30 -9.93 7.25
N VAL A 48 7.08 -11.19 7.63
CA VAL A 48 5.75 -11.66 7.99
C VAL A 48 5.42 -10.81 9.19
N ALA A 49 4.78 -9.66 8.94
CA ALA A 49 4.03 -8.98 9.96
C ALA A 49 3.07 -10.06 10.47
N ARG A 50 3.35 -10.48 11.70
CA ARG A 50 2.43 -11.19 12.57
C ARG A 50 1.03 -10.75 12.18
N LEU A 51 0.22 -11.68 11.68
CA LEU A 51 -1.23 -11.52 11.60
C LEU A 51 -1.71 -11.35 13.06
N VAL A 52 -1.47 -10.17 13.62
CA VAL A 52 -2.42 -9.57 14.53
C VAL A 52 -3.65 -9.47 13.65
N SER A 53 -4.63 -10.31 13.95
CA SER A 53 -6.00 -10.18 13.50
C SER A 53 -6.35 -8.70 13.52
N VAL A 54 -6.27 -8.05 12.35
CA VAL A 54 -6.81 -6.72 12.17
C VAL A 54 -8.30 -6.90 12.44
N PRO A 55 -8.87 -6.21 13.43
CA PRO A 55 -10.28 -6.37 13.69
C PRO A 55 -11.01 -5.88 12.45
N SER A 56 -11.86 -6.76 11.93
CA SER A 56 -12.88 -6.53 10.92
C SER A 56 -12.46 -5.65 9.74
N SER A 57 -12.47 -6.28 8.56
CA SER A 57 -13.13 -5.67 7.41
C SER A 57 -14.46 -5.07 7.88
N VAL A 58 -14.45 -3.80 8.30
CA VAL A 58 -15.66 -3.02 8.51
C VAL A 58 -16.29 -2.97 7.13
N PRO A 59 -17.39 -3.71 6.89
CA PRO A 59 -18.07 -3.58 5.62
C PRO A 59 -18.58 -2.13 5.60
N ILE A 60 -18.27 -1.39 4.54
CA ILE A 60 -18.65 0.03 4.37
C ILE A 60 -20.16 0.25 4.51
N SER A 61 -20.95 -0.83 4.45
CA SER A 61 -22.37 -0.85 4.84
C SER A 61 -22.64 -0.37 6.27
N THR A 62 -21.61 -0.14 7.09
CA THR A 62 -21.75 0.40 8.45
C THR A 62 -21.49 1.90 8.54
N CYS A 63 -20.98 2.56 7.48
CA CYS A 63 -20.84 4.01 7.50
C CYS A 63 -22.22 4.65 7.34
N THR A 64 -22.62 5.46 8.31
CA THR A 64 -23.90 6.18 8.35
C THR A 64 -23.67 7.68 8.18
N GLU A 65 -24.74 8.43 7.91
CA GLU A 65 -24.71 9.90 7.84
C GLU A 65 -23.71 10.45 6.80
N ILE A 66 -23.73 9.88 5.59
CA ILE A 66 -22.93 10.42 4.49
C ILE A 66 -23.51 11.77 4.09
N THR A 67 -22.70 12.82 4.24
CA THR A 67 -23.11 14.20 3.99
C THR A 67 -22.12 14.85 3.04
N LEU A 68 -22.64 15.73 2.18
CA LEU A 68 -21.83 16.57 1.32
C LEU A 68 -22.02 18.03 1.77
N THR A 69 -20.95 18.62 2.30
CA THR A 69 -20.93 20.03 2.71
C THR A 69 -19.99 20.77 1.77
N GLY A 70 -20.57 21.47 0.79
CA GLY A 70 -19.80 22.10 -0.30
C GLY A 70 -19.16 21.05 -1.20
N LEU A 71 -17.84 20.84 -1.05
CA LEU A 71 -17.05 19.85 -1.79
C LEU A 71 -16.42 18.79 -0.89
N THR A 72 -16.83 18.74 0.38
CA THR A 72 -16.28 17.81 1.38
C THR A 72 -17.32 16.75 1.69
N ILE A 73 -16.94 15.50 1.51
CA ILE A 73 -17.73 14.32 1.85
C ILE A 73 -17.36 13.94 3.27
N GLY A 74 -18.34 14.00 4.17
CA GLY A 74 -18.27 13.46 5.52
C GLY A 74 -18.99 12.12 5.57
N ALA A 75 -18.42 11.15 6.27
CA ALA A 75 -19.07 9.89 6.58
C ALA A 75 -18.71 9.46 8.01
N ASN A 76 -19.71 8.97 8.74
CA ASN A 76 -19.53 8.48 10.09
C ASN A 76 -19.45 6.96 10.07
N CYS A 77 -18.25 6.41 10.18
CA CYS A 77 -18.02 4.96 10.18
C CYS A 77 -17.80 4.47 11.62
N PRO A 78 -18.09 3.19 11.93
CA PRO A 78 -17.86 2.67 13.28
C PRO A 78 -16.38 2.81 13.63
N ASN A 79 -16.13 3.51 14.74
CA ASN A 79 -14.80 3.84 15.27
C ASN A 79 -13.99 4.88 14.48
N LYS A 80 -14.54 5.52 13.43
CA LYS A 80 -13.83 6.54 12.66
C LYS A 80 -14.77 7.49 11.91
N VAL A 81 -14.61 8.78 12.14
CA VAL A 81 -15.19 9.81 11.25
C VAL A 81 -14.23 10.02 10.09
N VAL A 82 -14.74 9.91 8.86
CA VAL A 82 -13.98 10.12 7.63
C VAL A 82 -14.47 11.42 7.00
N SER A 83 -13.54 12.29 6.66
CA SER A 83 -13.80 13.51 5.90
C SER A 83 -12.77 13.61 4.79
N ALA A 84 -13.23 13.79 3.56
CA ALA A 84 -12.37 13.90 2.39
C ALA A 84 -13.00 14.84 1.35
N SER A 85 -12.17 15.57 0.60
CA SER A 85 -12.69 16.35 -0.52
C SER A 85 -13.12 15.44 -1.65
N ILE A 86 -14.11 15.85 -2.44
CA ILE A 86 -14.45 15.23 -3.73
C ILE A 86 -13.18 15.05 -4.58
N ASN A 87 -12.27 16.02 -4.57
CA ASN A 87 -11.01 15.94 -5.31
C ASN A 87 -10.07 14.83 -4.85
N ASP A 88 -10.19 14.38 -3.60
CA ASP A 88 -9.31 13.36 -3.04
C ASP A 88 -9.83 11.95 -3.33
N VAL A 89 -11.09 11.82 -3.74
CA VAL A 89 -11.79 10.53 -3.76
C VAL A 89 -12.34 10.16 -5.13
N VAL A 90 -12.59 11.15 -5.98
CA VAL A 90 -13.08 10.94 -7.34
C VAL A 90 -12.27 11.71 -8.38
N LYS A 91 -12.23 11.16 -9.58
CA LYS A 91 -11.62 11.72 -10.78
C LYS A 91 -12.65 11.82 -11.89
N ASN A 92 -12.53 12.87 -12.71
CA ASN A 92 -13.21 12.93 -14.00
C ASN A 92 -12.40 12.16 -15.05
N VAL A 93 -13.02 11.18 -15.69
CA VAL A 93 -12.46 10.45 -16.82
C VAL A 93 -13.40 10.61 -18.00
N ARG A 94 -13.12 11.60 -18.86
CA ARG A 94 -13.89 11.88 -20.09
C ARG A 94 -15.39 12.06 -19.82
N GLY A 95 -15.73 12.88 -18.82
CA GLY A 95 -17.11 13.16 -18.43
C GLY A 95 -17.69 12.16 -17.42
N GLN A 96 -16.98 11.08 -17.07
CA GLN A 96 -17.43 10.09 -16.09
C GLN A 96 -16.68 10.18 -14.76
N LEU A 97 -17.41 10.21 -13.66
CA LEU A 97 -16.84 10.06 -12.33
C LEU A 97 -16.30 8.64 -12.10
N LYS A 98 -15.09 8.55 -11.56
CA LYS A 98 -14.48 7.28 -11.11
C LYS A 98 -13.86 7.47 -9.73
N CYS A 99 -13.96 6.45 -8.88
CA CYS A 99 -13.26 6.44 -7.60
C CYS A 99 -11.75 6.39 -7.84
N GLN A 100 -11.04 7.38 -7.35
CA GLN A 100 -9.58 7.41 -7.39
C GLN A 100 -9.06 8.29 -6.27
N GLN A 101 -8.08 7.80 -5.52
CA GLN A 101 -7.35 8.65 -4.58
C GLN A 101 -6.63 9.77 -5.33
N ASN A 102 -6.71 10.99 -4.78
CA ASN A 102 -6.17 12.20 -5.39
C ASN A 102 -6.62 12.35 -6.85
N GLY A 103 -7.90 12.05 -7.11
CA GLY A 103 -8.47 11.99 -8.45
C GLY A 103 -8.61 13.34 -9.15
N GLY A 104 -8.85 14.41 -8.38
CA GLY A 104 -8.97 15.78 -8.86
C GLY A 104 -10.19 16.00 -9.75
N ALA A 105 -11.38 15.51 -9.38
CA ALA A 105 -12.58 15.67 -10.21
C ALA A 105 -12.94 17.13 -10.55
N ILE A 106 -12.84 18.06 -9.60
CA ILE A 106 -13.16 19.47 -9.84
C ILE A 106 -12.12 20.12 -10.77
N ALA A 107 -10.84 19.87 -10.51
CA ALA A 107 -9.75 20.29 -11.40
C ALA A 107 -9.89 19.65 -12.80
N GLY A 108 -10.48 18.46 -12.88
CA GLY A 108 -10.82 17.75 -14.11
C GLY A 108 -12.08 18.26 -14.81
N GLY A 109 -12.69 19.37 -14.38
CA GLY A 109 -13.85 19.96 -15.04
C GLY A 109 -15.21 19.44 -14.57
N CYS A 110 -15.29 18.86 -13.37
CA CYS A 110 -16.57 18.59 -12.71
C CYS A 110 -17.05 19.78 -11.86
N SER A 111 -18.36 20.01 -11.86
CA SER A 111 -19.01 21.06 -11.08
C SER A 111 -20.44 20.67 -10.72
N GLY A 112 -21.10 21.47 -9.85
CA GLY A 112 -22.51 21.25 -9.49
C GLY A 112 -22.76 19.91 -8.81
N CYS A 113 -21.81 19.43 -8.01
CA CYS A 113 -21.93 18.14 -7.35
C CYS A 113 -23.01 18.17 -6.25
N SER A 114 -23.89 17.17 -6.24
CA SER A 114 -24.90 16.93 -5.22
C SER A 114 -24.84 15.49 -4.75
N LEU A 115 -25.13 15.27 -3.47
CA LEU A 115 -25.20 13.94 -2.88
C LEU A 115 -26.66 13.60 -2.60
N SER A 116 -27.10 12.45 -3.10
CA SER A 116 -28.40 11.86 -2.76
C SER A 116 -28.15 10.49 -2.16
N GLU A 117 -28.41 10.35 -0.86
CA GLU A 117 -28.09 9.17 -0.05
C GLU A 117 -26.60 8.82 -0.11
N THR A 118 -26.21 7.96 -1.05
CA THR A 118 -24.82 7.53 -1.27
C THR A 118 -24.35 7.81 -2.70
N SER A 119 -25.26 8.29 -3.57
CA SER A 119 -24.98 8.59 -4.97
C SER A 119 -24.57 10.05 -5.13
N LEU A 120 -23.29 10.26 -5.45
CA LEU A 120 -22.75 11.57 -5.81
C LEU A 120 -23.00 11.82 -7.29
N THR A 121 -23.79 12.83 -7.59
CA THR A 121 -24.05 13.29 -8.96
C THR A 121 -23.25 14.56 -9.21
N CYS A 122 -22.48 14.63 -10.28
CA CYS A 122 -21.79 15.85 -10.72
C CYS A 122 -21.96 16.08 -12.22
N ASN A 123 -21.83 17.34 -12.63
CA ASN A 123 -21.77 17.72 -14.03
C ASN A 123 -20.31 17.83 -14.46
N CYS A 124 -19.84 16.91 -15.31
CA CYS A 124 -18.45 16.78 -15.68
C CYS A 124 -18.25 17.03 -17.17
N LEU A 125 -17.21 17.80 -17.51
CA LEU A 125 -16.81 18.02 -18.90
C LEU A 125 -16.20 16.74 -19.49
N ASP A 126 -16.63 16.39 -20.70
CA ASP A 126 -16.00 15.34 -21.48
C ASP A 126 -14.81 15.87 -22.30
N SER A 127 -14.20 15.00 -23.11
CA SER A 127 -13.07 15.39 -23.97
C SER A 127 -13.43 16.39 -25.08
N THR A 128 -14.73 16.63 -25.31
CA THR A 128 -15.25 17.60 -26.29
C THR A 128 -15.70 18.90 -25.64
N ALA A 129 -15.44 19.08 -24.33
CA ALA A 129 -15.94 20.17 -23.51
C ALA A 129 -17.49 20.21 -23.39
N SER A 130 -18.16 19.09 -23.65
CA SER A 130 -19.58 18.92 -23.40
C SER A 130 -19.81 18.53 -21.95
N VAL A 131 -20.85 19.09 -21.32
CA VAL A 131 -21.20 18.81 -19.94
C VAL A 131 -22.07 17.56 -19.89
N THR A 132 -21.60 16.55 -19.17
CA THR A 132 -22.34 15.30 -18.93
C THR A 132 -22.61 15.14 -17.44
N THR A 133 -23.88 14.92 -17.08
CA THR A 133 -24.23 14.57 -15.69
C THR A 133 -23.90 13.11 -15.45
N THR A 134 -23.03 12.85 -14.48
CA THR A 134 -22.67 11.49 -14.09
C THR A 134 -22.79 11.29 -12.60
N HIS A 135 -23.10 10.06 -12.22
CA HIS A 135 -23.31 9.66 -10.84
C HIS A 135 -22.36 8.53 -10.47
N ILE A 136 -21.96 8.48 -9.20
CA ILE A 136 -21.13 7.42 -8.64
C ILE A 136 -21.55 7.14 -7.21
N ASP A 137 -21.53 5.86 -6.83
CA ASP A 137 -21.76 5.47 -5.45
C ASP A 137 -20.49 5.74 -4.61
N ILE A 138 -20.59 6.70 -3.69
CA ILE A 138 -19.50 7.08 -2.79
C ILE A 138 -19.13 5.95 -1.85
N ASN A 139 -20.03 5.03 -1.52
CA ASN A 139 -19.70 3.89 -0.66
C ASN A 139 -18.53 3.10 -1.25
N SER A 140 -18.55 2.88 -2.57
CA SER A 140 -17.47 2.19 -3.27
C SER A 140 -16.15 2.98 -3.25
N CYS A 141 -16.22 4.31 -3.24
CA CYS A 141 -15.04 5.17 -3.18
C CYS A 141 -14.45 5.28 -1.78
N LEU A 142 -15.28 5.31 -0.73
CA LEU A 142 -14.86 5.41 0.66
C LEU A 142 -14.04 4.19 1.11
N LEU A 143 -14.27 3.00 0.53
CA LEU A 143 -13.45 1.81 0.79
C LEU A 143 -11.96 2.12 0.60
N SER A 144 -11.64 2.80 -0.50
CA SER A 144 -10.26 3.10 -0.88
C SER A 144 -9.61 4.06 0.10
N LEU A 145 -10.36 4.98 0.71
CA LEU A 145 -9.86 5.91 1.72
C LEU A 145 -9.67 5.26 3.08
N ILE A 146 -10.64 4.45 3.51
CA ILE A 146 -10.63 3.80 4.82
C ILE A 146 -9.49 2.79 4.90
N LEU A 147 -9.24 2.07 3.81
CA LEU A 147 -8.14 1.09 3.69
C LEU A 147 -6.77 1.74 3.39
N GLY A 148 -6.67 3.07 3.39
CA GLY A 148 -5.38 3.75 3.33
C GLY A 148 -4.57 3.52 2.05
N GLY A 149 -5.23 3.44 0.89
CA GLY A 149 -4.53 3.37 -0.40
C GLY A 149 -4.07 1.98 -0.83
N GLN A 150 -4.52 0.91 -0.17
CA GLN A 150 -4.52 -0.42 -0.78
C GLN A 150 -5.68 -0.53 -1.78
N LEU A 151 -5.59 0.20 -2.89
CA LEU A 151 -6.30 -0.23 -4.09
C LEU A 151 -5.69 -1.58 -4.49
N LEU A 152 -6.51 -2.62 -4.39
CA LEU A 152 -6.32 -3.90 -5.08
C LEU A 152 -5.89 -3.58 -6.52
N ARG A 153 -4.61 -3.82 -6.79
CA ARG A 153 -4.01 -3.78 -8.13
C ARG A 153 -4.51 -4.95 -8.96
#